data_AF-A0A537F5T2-F1
#
_entry.id   AF-A0A537F5T2-F1
#
_cell.length_a   1.000
_cell.length_b   1.000
_cell.length_c   1.000
_cell.angle_alpha   90.00
_cell.angle_beta   90.00
_cell.angle_gamma   90.00
#
_symmetry.space_group_name_H-M   'P 1'
#
loop_
_entity.id
_entity.type
_entity.pdbx_description
1 polymer ?
#
loop_
_entity_poly.entity_id
_entity_poly.type
_entity_poly.pdbx_seq_one_letter_code
_entity_poly.pdbx_strand_id
1 'polypeptide(L)'
;MAYCWKCGAQLYDNSSFCHGCGAPAKPSPTMASGGQTGFDRLKDDKAFQDHWVKRVIAYVVDVAIVSFAVYFLLLVTALPALLGVFFGQTFPFAWFWGFWLGGIAPLIVLAYFVIAEALFERTIGKELMGLRVARLDGKRVDLWSSLVRNVSKIAFILLV
;
A
#
# COMPACT_ATOMS: atom_id res chain seq x y z
N MET A 1 -29.86 -38.48 -26.85
CA MET A 1 -29.83 -38.85 -25.42
C MET A 1 -28.55 -38.30 -24.81
N ALA A 2 -28.65 -37.51 -23.74
CA ALA A 2 -27.50 -36.89 -23.08
C ALA A 2 -27.10 -37.68 -21.83
N TYR A 3 -25.80 -37.66 -21.50
CA TYR A 3 -25.23 -38.34 -20.33
C TYR A 3 -24.62 -37.32 -19.37
N CYS A 4 -24.63 -37.62 -18.07
CA CYS A 4 -24.03 -36.76 -17.06
C CYS A 4 -22.51 -36.76 -17.17
N TRP A 5 -21.90 -35.58 -17.27
CA TRP A 5 -20.45 -35.39 -17.32
C TRP A 5 -19.70 -35.81 -16.04
N LYS A 6 -20.40 -35.87 -14.89
CA LYS A 6 -19.79 -36.19 -13.58
C LYS A 6 -19.88 -37.67 -13.23
N CYS A 7 -21.04 -38.31 -13.42
CA CYS A 7 -21.28 -39.69 -12.98
C CYS A 7 -21.67 -40.66 -14.11
N GLY A 8 -21.84 -40.21 -15.34
CA GLY A 8 -22.18 -41.05 -16.49
C GLY A 8 -23.65 -41.51 -16.57
N ALA A 9 -24.51 -41.15 -15.62
CA ALA A 9 -25.94 -41.51 -15.67
C ALA A 9 -26.66 -40.84 -16.86
N GLN A 10 -27.67 -41.50 -17.42
CA GLN A 10 -28.54 -40.92 -18.46
C GLN A 10 -29.36 -39.76 -17.90
N LEU A 11 -29.42 -38.66 -18.65
CA LEU A 11 -30.20 -37.47 -18.30
C LEU A 11 -31.58 -37.55 -18.98
N TYR A 12 -32.64 -37.20 -18.24
CA TYR A 12 -33.96 -37.00 -18.83
C TYR A 12 -33.96 -35.75 -19.73
N ASP A 13 -34.83 -35.75 -20.74
CA ASP A 13 -34.98 -34.62 -21.65
C ASP A 13 -35.36 -33.35 -20.85
N ASN A 14 -34.59 -32.29 -21.06
CA ASN A 14 -34.73 -30.99 -20.39
C ASN A 14 -34.50 -30.96 -18.86
N SER A 15 -33.79 -31.94 -18.30
CA SER A 15 -33.36 -31.89 -16.88
C SER A 15 -32.26 -30.85 -16.64
N SER A 16 -32.43 -29.97 -15.65
CA SER A 16 -31.39 -29.01 -15.23
C SER A 16 -30.29 -29.65 -14.38
N PHE A 17 -30.60 -30.77 -13.72
CA PHE A 17 -29.72 -31.50 -12.80
C PHE A 17 -29.82 -33.01 -13.02
N CYS A 18 -28.73 -33.72 -12.71
CA CYS A 18 -28.63 -35.16 -12.79
C CYS A 18 -29.34 -35.81 -11.59
N HIS A 19 -30.26 -36.73 -11.86
CA HIS A 19 -30.99 -37.48 -10.84
C HIS A 19 -30.13 -38.50 -10.08
N GLY A 20 -28.99 -38.92 -10.64
CA GLY A 20 -28.10 -39.89 -10.00
C GLY A 20 -27.08 -39.27 -9.04
N CYS A 21 -26.52 -38.09 -9.36
CA CYS A 21 -25.45 -37.47 -8.55
C CYS A 21 -25.68 -36.00 -8.18
N GLY A 22 -26.78 -35.40 -8.60
CA GLY A 22 -27.12 -33.99 -8.31
C GLY A 22 -26.31 -32.95 -9.10
N ALA A 23 -25.37 -33.34 -9.97
CA ALA A 23 -24.60 -32.39 -10.78
C ALA A 23 -25.49 -31.69 -11.82
N PRO A 24 -25.25 -30.41 -12.17
CA PRO A 24 -26.01 -29.74 -13.21
C PRO A 24 -25.78 -30.42 -14.57
N ALA A 25 -26.83 -30.51 -15.38
CA ALA A 25 -26.85 -31.24 -16.64
C ALA A 25 -25.88 -30.66 -17.68
N LYS A 26 -25.61 -29.35 -17.60
CA LYS A 26 -24.53 -28.69 -18.33
C LYS A 26 -23.48 -28.19 -17.33
N PRO A 27 -22.19 -28.44 -17.56
CA PRO A 27 -21.15 -27.81 -16.76
C PRO A 27 -21.23 -26.29 -16.98
N SER A 28 -21.54 -25.53 -15.93
CA SER A 28 -21.43 -24.06 -15.97
C SER A 28 -19.95 -23.69 -16.21
N PRO A 29 -19.63 -22.65 -17.01
CA PRO A 29 -18.26 -22.17 -17.17
C PRO A 29 -17.57 -21.87 -15.82
N THR A 30 -18.36 -21.57 -14.77
CA THR A 30 -17.86 -21.38 -13.41
C THR A 30 -17.26 -22.65 -12.77
N MET A 31 -17.67 -23.85 -13.20
CA MET A 31 -17.13 -25.12 -12.69
C MET A 31 -15.85 -25.60 -13.39
N ALA A 32 -15.51 -24.99 -14.54
CA ALA A 32 -14.21 -25.20 -15.20
C ALA A 32 -13.06 -24.46 -14.49
N SER A 33 -13.38 -23.55 -13.56
CA SER A 33 -12.42 -22.94 -12.62
C SER A 33 -12.09 -23.91 -11.48
N GLY A 34 -11.62 -25.12 -11.80
CA GLY A 34 -11.03 -26.01 -10.82
C GLY A 34 -9.81 -25.34 -10.19
N GLY A 35 -9.89 -25.04 -8.89
CA GLY A 35 -8.72 -24.81 -8.05
C GLY A 35 -7.91 -23.52 -8.27
N GLN A 36 -8.46 -22.46 -8.88
CA GLN A 36 -7.78 -21.17 -8.82
C GLN A 36 -7.97 -20.58 -7.42
N THR A 37 -6.92 -20.62 -6.61
CA THR A 37 -6.89 -19.89 -5.34
C THR A 37 -6.97 -18.39 -5.63
N GLY A 38 -7.42 -17.57 -4.66
CA GLY A 38 -7.47 -16.12 -4.85
C GLY A 38 -6.13 -15.50 -5.27
N PHE A 39 -5.01 -16.15 -4.90
CA PHE A 39 -3.67 -15.77 -5.32
C PHE A 39 -3.38 -16.03 -6.80
N ASP A 40 -3.93 -17.09 -7.39
CA ASP A 40 -3.73 -17.40 -8.82
C ASP A 40 -4.37 -16.32 -9.70
N ARG A 41 -5.55 -15.82 -9.30
CA ARG A 41 -6.19 -14.68 -9.99
C ARG A 41 -5.41 -13.37 -9.86
N LEU A 42 -4.81 -13.11 -8.70
CA LEU A 42 -3.99 -11.91 -8.48
C LEU A 42 -2.66 -11.98 -9.24
N LYS A 43 -2.13 -13.19 -9.45
CA LYS A 43 -0.91 -13.43 -10.23
C LYS A 43 -1.14 -13.23 -11.73
N ASP A 44 -2.33 -13.53 -12.23
CA ASP A 44 -2.63 -13.44 -13.67
C ASP A 44 -3.13 -12.05 -14.09
N ASP A 45 -3.62 -11.22 -13.15
CA ASP A 45 -4.05 -9.86 -13.44
C ASP A 45 -2.86 -8.87 -13.54
N LYS A 46 -2.35 -8.72 -14.76
CA LYS A 46 -1.27 -7.76 -15.08
C LYS A 46 -1.62 -6.30 -14.79
N ALA A 47 -2.89 -5.91 -14.94
CA ALA A 47 -3.31 -4.53 -14.69
C ALA A 47 -3.25 -4.23 -13.19
N PHE A 48 -3.72 -5.18 -12.37
CA PHE A 48 -3.60 -5.10 -10.92
C PHE A 48 -2.13 -5.01 -10.47
N GLN A 49 -1.26 -5.85 -11.04
CA GLN A 49 0.17 -5.84 -10.73
C GLN A 49 0.84 -4.51 -11.09
N ASP A 50 0.59 -3.97 -12.29
CA ASP A 50 1.15 -2.69 -12.71
C ASP A 50 0.74 -1.55 -11.76
N HIS A 51 -0.53 -1.50 -11.35
CA HIS A 51 -1.00 -0.53 -10.37
C HIS A 51 -0.37 -0.72 -8.99
N TRP A 52 -0.18 -1.96 -8.54
CA TRP A 52 0.48 -2.25 -7.27
C TRP A 52 1.97 -1.88 -7.29
N VAL A 53 2.68 -2.24 -8.37
CA VAL A 53 4.10 -1.91 -8.57
C VAL A 53 4.30 -0.40 -8.59
N LYS A 54 3.47 0.35 -9.33
CA LYS A 54 3.49 1.82 -9.32
C LYS A 54 3.31 2.41 -7.92
N ARG A 55 2.45 1.80 -7.08
CA ARG A 55 2.27 2.24 -5.69
C ARG A 55 3.51 1.98 -4.83
N VAL A 56 4.17 0.84 -5.02
CA VAL A 56 5.41 0.51 -4.31
C VAL A 56 6.54 1.45 -4.73
N ILE A 57 6.73 1.66 -6.03
CA ILE A 57 7.75 2.58 -6.55
C ILE A 57 7.48 4.00 -6.06
N ALA A 58 6.23 4.46 -6.10
CA ALA A 58 5.84 5.76 -5.55
C ALA A 58 6.24 5.90 -4.07
N TYR A 59 5.97 4.88 -3.25
CA TYR A 59 6.36 4.89 -1.84
C TYR A 59 7.88 4.94 -1.64
N VAL A 60 8.65 4.17 -2.42
CA VAL A 60 10.12 4.20 -2.36
C VAL A 60 10.66 5.58 -2.71
N VAL A 61 10.12 6.21 -3.75
CA VAL A 61 10.51 7.56 -4.15
C VAL A 61 10.15 8.59 -3.08
N ASP A 62 8.95 8.50 -2.51
CA ASP A 62 8.53 9.39 -1.41
C ASP A 62 9.45 9.25 -0.19
N VAL A 63 9.78 8.02 0.20
CA VAL A 63 10.72 7.77 1.31
C VAL A 63 12.09 8.34 0.98
N ALA A 64 12.63 8.12 -0.23
CA ALA A 64 13.93 8.65 -0.61
C ALA A 64 13.99 10.18 -0.56
N ILE A 65 12.95 10.86 -1.06
CA ILE A 65 12.86 12.33 -1.04
C ILE A 65 12.79 12.85 0.39
N VAL A 66 11.92 12.27 1.22
CA VAL A 66 11.75 12.71 2.61
C VAL A 66 13.00 12.41 3.43
N SER A 67 13.60 11.22 3.26
CA SER A 67 14.86 10.87 3.90
C SER A 67 15.97 11.83 3.53
N PHE A 68 16.10 12.18 2.24
CA PHE A 68 17.09 13.17 1.80
C PHE A 68 16.88 14.53 2.50
N ALA A 69 15.64 15.02 2.56
CA ALA A 69 15.32 16.26 3.25
C ALA A 69 15.65 16.19 4.76
N VAL A 70 15.30 15.08 5.43
CA VAL A 70 15.58 14.86 6.85
C VAL A 70 17.08 14.78 7.13
N TYR A 71 17.84 14.05 6.31
CA TYR A 71 19.30 13.96 6.47
C TYR A 71 20.00 15.29 6.18
N PHE A 72 19.52 16.06 5.20
CA PHE A 72 20.03 17.40 4.95
C PHE A 72 19.77 18.32 6.15
N LEU A 73 18.57 18.30 6.72
CA LEU A 73 18.24 19.08 7.93
C LEU A 73 19.09 18.62 9.14
N LEU A 74 19.36 17.31 9.24
CA LEU A 74 20.22 16.75 10.30
C LEU A 74 21.63 17.28 10.14
N LEU A 75 22.19 17.24 8.92
CA LEU A 75 23.52 17.76 8.63
C LEU A 75 23.63 19.24 9.00
N VAL A 76 22.67 20.07 8.61
CA VAL A 76 22.66 21.51 8.91
C VAL A 76 22.57 21.78 10.41
N THR A 77 21.78 21.00 11.16
CA THR A 77 21.63 21.19 12.61
C THR A 77 22.76 20.57 13.42
N ALA A 78 23.42 19.53 12.91
CA ALA A 78 24.54 18.86 13.56
C ALA A 78 25.90 19.54 13.29
N LEU A 79 26.05 20.28 12.19
CA LEU A 79 27.32 20.96 11.84
C LEU A 79 27.79 21.95 12.93
N PRO A 80 26.94 22.87 13.43
CA PRO A 80 27.33 23.78 14.50
C PRO A 80 27.67 23.05 15.82
N ALA A 81 26.94 21.97 16.11
CA ALA A 81 27.21 21.13 17.27
C ALA A 81 28.58 20.46 17.16
N LEU A 82 28.93 19.93 15.99
CA LEU A 82 30.24 19.34 15.72
C LEU A 82 31.36 20.38 15.90
N LEU A 83 31.18 21.59 15.37
CA LEU A 83 32.14 22.68 15.55
C LEU A 83 32.29 23.07 17.03
N GLY A 84 31.19 23.17 17.78
CA GLY A 84 31.22 23.49 19.21
C GLY A 84 32.04 22.52 20.05
N VAL A 85 32.04 21.22 19.71
CA VAL A 85 32.88 20.21 20.38
C VAL A 85 34.37 20.51 20.19
N PHE A 86 34.80 20.97 19.01
CA PHE A 86 36.20 21.39 18.79
C PHE A 86 36.60 22.62 19.61
N PHE A 87 35.63 23.45 20.03
CA PHE A 87 35.84 24.58 20.94
C PHE A 87 35.65 24.23 22.43
N GLY A 88 35.66 22.94 22.77
CA GLY A 88 35.58 22.47 24.17
C GLY A 88 34.18 22.50 24.79
N GLN A 89 33.13 22.69 23.99
CA GLN A 89 31.75 22.59 24.47
C GLN A 89 31.34 21.12 24.65
N THR A 90 30.66 20.82 25.74
CA THR A 90 30.08 19.50 25.97
C THR A 90 28.76 19.37 25.19
N PHE A 91 28.66 18.38 24.31
CA PHE A 91 27.47 18.15 23.49
C PHE A 91 26.68 16.93 23.97
N PRO A 92 25.39 17.07 24.33
CA PRO A 92 24.58 15.96 24.82
C PRO A 92 24.09 15.09 23.64
N PHE A 93 25.00 14.29 23.09
CA PHE A 93 24.80 13.50 21.87
C PHE A 93 23.54 12.61 21.91
N ALA A 94 23.30 11.93 23.04
CA ALA A 94 22.13 11.06 23.20
C ALA A 94 20.80 11.82 23.14
N TRP A 95 20.73 13.00 23.76
CA TRP A 95 19.52 13.84 23.74
C TRP A 95 19.27 14.43 22.36
N PHE A 96 20.32 14.88 21.66
CA PHE A 96 20.21 15.37 20.30
C PHE A 96 19.68 14.28 19.36
N TRP A 97 20.26 13.09 19.42
CA TRP A 97 19.86 11.97 18.56
C TRP A 97 18.45 11.46 18.89
N GLY A 98 18.10 11.38 20.19
CA GLY A 98 16.77 11.00 20.64
C GLY A 98 15.69 12.01 20.23
N PHE A 99 15.95 13.31 20.38
CA PHE A 99 15.05 14.37 19.96
C PHE A 99 14.87 14.39 18.43
N TRP A 100 15.95 14.16 17.69
CA TRP A 100 15.92 14.17 16.24
C TRP A 100 15.20 12.94 15.66
N LEU A 101 15.66 11.73 15.99
CA LEU A 101 15.13 10.48 15.44
C LEU A 101 13.78 10.10 16.04
N GLY A 102 13.56 10.33 17.33
CA GLY A 102 12.31 9.99 18.02
C GLY A 102 11.25 11.09 17.97
N GLY A 103 11.65 12.35 17.74
CA GLY A 103 10.75 13.50 17.75
C GLY A 103 10.56 14.11 16.37
N ILE A 104 11.54 14.87 15.89
CA ILE A 104 11.37 15.73 14.70
C ILE A 104 11.21 14.92 13.41
N ALA A 105 12.09 13.94 13.17
CA ALA A 105 12.08 13.16 11.92
C ALA A 105 10.73 12.48 11.63
N PRO A 106 10.11 11.72 12.55
CA PRO A 106 8.82 11.08 12.29
C PRO A 106 7.68 12.11 12.11
N LEU A 107 7.73 13.25 12.80
CA LEU A 107 6.76 14.33 12.61
C LEU A 107 6.87 14.95 11.21
N ILE A 108 8.08 15.16 10.70
CA ILE A 108 8.30 15.66 9.33
C ILE A 108 7.75 14.67 8.30
N VAL A 109 8.04 13.38 8.47
CA VAL A 109 7.54 12.32 7.57
C VAL A 109 6.02 12.30 7.56
N LEU A 110 5.40 12.28 8.75
CA LEU A 110 3.94 12.28 8.88
C LEU A 110 3.33 13.55 8.28
N ALA A 111 3.89 14.73 8.58
CA ALA A 111 3.42 15.99 8.04
C ALA A 111 3.48 16.02 6.50
N TYR A 112 4.58 15.55 5.90
CA TYR A 112 4.72 15.44 4.45
C TYR A 112 3.58 14.61 3.84
N PHE A 113 3.37 13.38 4.32
CA PHE A 113 2.35 12.50 3.74
C PHE A 113 0.93 13.06 3.94
N VAL A 114 0.63 13.60 5.12
CA VAL A 114 -0.70 14.12 5.45
C VAL A 114 -1.03 15.35 4.61
N ILE A 115 -0.11 16.33 4.55
CA ILE A 115 -0.30 17.57 3.81
C ILE A 115 -0.34 17.30 2.31
N ALA A 116 0.56 16.45 1.79
CA ALA A 116 0.59 16.11 0.38
C ALA A 116 -0.71 15.42 -0.08
N GLU A 117 -1.20 14.44 0.70
CA GLU A 117 -2.45 13.76 0.38
C GLU A 117 -3.70 14.64 0.57
N ALA A 118 -3.72 15.54 1.56
CA ALA A 118 -4.88 16.38 1.83
C ALA A 118 -5.00 17.59 0.87
N LEU A 119 -3.88 18.20 0.49
CA LEU A 119 -3.89 19.41 -0.37
C LEU A 119 -3.80 19.06 -1.85
N PHE A 120 -2.94 18.11 -2.21
CA PHE A 120 -2.62 17.82 -3.61
C PHE A 120 -3.25 16.53 -4.10
N GLU A 121 -3.88 15.73 -3.23
CA GLU A 121 -4.40 14.39 -3.53
C GLU A 121 -3.32 13.43 -4.08
N ARG A 122 -2.05 13.81 -3.97
CA ARG A 122 -0.90 13.08 -4.50
C ARG A 122 0.33 13.46 -3.70
N THR A 123 1.22 12.50 -3.55
CA THR A 123 2.58 12.70 -3.05
C THR A 123 3.51 12.82 -4.25
N ILE A 124 4.74 13.32 -4.07
CA ILE A 124 5.68 13.51 -5.19
C ILE A 124 5.95 12.18 -5.91
N GLY A 125 6.16 11.10 -5.16
CA GLY A 125 6.34 9.77 -5.72
C GLY A 125 5.10 9.26 -6.48
N LYS A 126 3.90 9.56 -6.00
CA LYS A 126 2.65 9.18 -6.69
C LYS A 126 2.44 10.01 -7.96
N GLU A 127 2.75 11.30 -7.92
CA GLU A 127 2.67 12.18 -9.08
C GLU A 127 3.61 11.70 -10.20
N LEU A 128 4.85 11.33 -9.87
CA LEU A 128 5.81 10.75 -10.81
C LEU A 128 5.31 9.44 -11.43
N MET A 129 4.52 8.65 -10.70
CA MET A 129 3.93 7.41 -11.18
C MET A 129 2.55 7.60 -11.84
N GLY A 130 2.08 8.85 -12.01
CA GLY A 130 0.77 9.16 -12.57
C GLY A 130 -0.41 8.70 -11.71
N LEU A 131 -0.19 8.54 -10.40
CA LEU A 131 -1.18 8.09 -9.43
C LEU A 131 -1.78 9.28 -8.67
N ARG A 132 -3.10 9.23 -8.45
CA ARG A 132 -3.82 10.17 -7.59
C ARG A 132 -4.66 9.43 -6.55
N VAL A 133 -4.83 10.04 -5.39
CA VAL A 133 -5.71 9.59 -4.32
C VAL A 133 -7.08 10.21 -4.55
N ALA A 134 -8.01 9.44 -5.09
CA ALA A 134 -9.40 9.86 -5.21
C ALA A 134 -10.25 9.19 -4.13
N ARG A 135 -11.22 9.94 -3.57
CA ARG A 135 -12.27 9.38 -2.72
C ARG A 135 -13.37 8.76 -3.61
N LEU A 136 -14.01 7.71 -3.13
CA LEU A 136 -15.12 7.06 -3.85
C LEU A 136 -16.31 8.01 -4.07
N ASP A 137 -16.48 8.96 -3.14
CA ASP A 137 -17.55 9.97 -3.18
C ASP A 137 -17.25 11.16 -4.11
N GLY A 138 -16.12 11.14 -4.83
CA GLY A 138 -15.70 12.22 -5.74
C GLY A 138 -15.28 13.53 -5.06
N LYS A 139 -15.41 13.65 -3.74
CA LYS A 139 -14.95 14.79 -2.95
C LYS A 139 -13.43 14.73 -2.72
N ARG A 140 -12.80 15.90 -2.51
CA ARG A 140 -11.38 15.98 -2.13
C ARG A 140 -11.08 15.22 -0.86
N VAL A 141 -9.84 14.85 -0.60
CA VAL A 141 -9.45 14.13 0.63
C VAL A 141 -9.41 15.08 1.82
N ASP A 142 -10.13 14.78 2.90
CA ASP A 142 -10.07 15.59 4.14
C ASP A 142 -8.76 15.35 4.89
N LEU A 143 -8.26 16.38 5.57
CA LEU A 143 -7.08 16.31 6.44
C LEU A 143 -7.18 15.16 7.47
N TRP A 144 -8.34 15.00 8.12
CA TRP A 144 -8.54 13.96 9.12
C TRP A 144 -8.48 12.54 8.52
N SER A 145 -9.08 12.35 7.35
CA SER A 145 -9.05 11.07 6.64
C SER A 145 -7.64 10.72 6.18
N SER A 146 -6.89 11.72 5.68
CA SER A 146 -5.48 11.58 5.31
C SER A 146 -4.61 11.22 6.52
N LEU A 147 -4.83 11.86 7.68
CA LEU A 147 -4.07 11.61 8.90
C LEU A 147 -4.27 10.17 9.40
N VAL A 148 -5.51 9.72 9.58
CA VAL A 148 -5.80 8.36 10.07
C VAL A 148 -5.17 7.30 9.16
N ARG A 149 -5.20 7.52 7.84
CA ARG A 149 -4.62 6.61 6.85
C ARG A 149 -3.09 6.58 6.87
N ASN A 150 -2.42 7.68 7.17
CA ASN A 150 -0.96 7.73 7.21
C ASN A 150 -0.41 7.32 8.58
N VAL A 151 -1.12 7.64 9.67
CA VAL A 151 -0.82 7.12 11.01
C VAL A 151 -0.91 5.59 11.02
N SER A 152 -1.92 4.98 10.38
CA SER A 152 -2.01 3.51 10.35
C SER A 152 -0.86 2.82 9.61
N LYS A 153 -0.20 3.50 8.66
CA LYS A 153 1.02 3.01 8.01
C LYS A 153 2.25 3.14 8.92
N ILE A 154 2.38 4.27 9.62
CA ILE A 154 3.53 4.57 10.47
C ILE A 154 3.46 3.82 11.81
N ALA A 155 2.27 3.56 12.35
CA ALA A 155 2.07 2.80 13.58
C ALA A 155 2.68 1.39 13.50
N PHE A 156 2.71 0.78 12.32
CA PHE A 156 3.38 -0.51 12.10
C PHE A 156 4.91 -0.39 12.17
N ILE A 157 5.48 0.75 11.79
CA ILE A 157 6.92 1.03 11.87
C ILE A 157 7.34 1.45 13.28
N LEU A 158 6.46 2.11 14.04
CA LEU A 158 6.71 2.54 15.44
C LEU A 158 6.55 1.41 16.48
N LEU A 159 5.89 0.30 16.12
CA LEU A 159 5.67 -0.86 17.00
C LEU A 159 6.72 -1.97 16.86
N VAL A 160 7.70 -1.80 15.96
CA VAL A 160 8.87 -2.68 15.76
C VAL A 160 10.12 -1.97 16.27
#